data_AF-A0A383VW05-F1
#
_entry.id   AF-A0A383VW05-F1
#
_cell.length_a   1.000
_cell.length_b   1.000
_cell.length_c   1.000
_cell.angle_alpha   90.00
_cell.angle_beta   90.00
_cell.angle_gamma   90.00
#
_symmetry.space_group_name_H-M   'P 1'
#
loop_
_entity.id
_entity.type
_entity.pdbx_description
1 polymer ?
#
loop_
_entity_poly.entity_id
_entity_poly.type
_entity_poly.pdbx_seq_one_letter_code
_entity_poly.pdbx_strand_id
1 'polypeptide(L)'
;MEGRSAGLRQYYVGVSTVDAKLTTLVELLQALRVDTRLALAVACSSRDAVDAVVHALASCSGFNIAVLHADLEMHEVEQQLLQIKRRLQPPPAVSEGMQPAADEATRLGQQHEQQQQQQQQAAAAGPTPAAAPNQPTAAAAAVQRDTASTTAAAAAVAAGPGLAAAADDGRSLVLVASDACLKGLPRDLLPLGLPLLIQYDLPASKDVLSRRIGAVFGSSKERGRRAGRQVVIYFVAAGEVAAFRARERLSSAPVMEMPVHVPDIFT
;
A
#
# COMPACT_ATOMS: atom_id res chain seq x y z
N MET A 1 28.95 -10.93 -19.35
CA MET A 1 28.10 -10.50 -18.21
C MET A 1 27.76 -9.05 -18.42
N GLU A 2 26.58 -8.73 -18.95
CA GLU A 2 26.17 -7.34 -19.10
C GLU A 2 25.85 -6.74 -17.74
N GLY A 3 26.44 -5.58 -17.45
CA GLY A 3 26.12 -4.81 -16.26
C GLY A 3 24.68 -4.32 -16.35
N ARG A 4 23.76 -4.99 -15.64
CA ARG A 4 22.37 -4.59 -15.50
C ARG A 4 22.31 -3.24 -14.79
N SER A 5 22.30 -2.16 -15.57
CA SER A 5 22.15 -0.81 -15.05
C SER A 5 20.85 -0.70 -14.25
N ALA A 6 20.92 -0.07 -13.08
CA ALA A 6 19.76 0.19 -12.21
C ALA A 6 18.87 1.30 -12.83
N GLY A 7 18.30 0.99 -13.99
CA GLY A 7 17.48 1.88 -14.81
C GLY A 7 16.00 1.57 -14.71
N LEU A 8 15.19 2.58 -15.04
CA LEU A 8 13.74 2.44 -15.16
C LEU A 8 13.41 1.58 -16.39
N ARG A 9 12.83 0.40 -16.19
CA ARG A 9 12.34 -0.43 -17.30
C ARG A 9 10.99 0.06 -17.76
N GLN A 10 10.75 0.01 -19.05
CA GLN A 10 9.54 0.55 -19.67
C GLN A 10 9.00 -0.45 -20.69
N TYR A 11 7.71 -0.72 -20.61
CA TYR A 11 6.99 -1.61 -21.51
C TYR A 11 5.71 -0.95 -22.03
N TYR A 12 5.16 -1.40 -23.15
CA TYR A 12 3.82 -1.00 -23.60
C TYR A 12 2.90 -2.21 -23.81
N VAL A 13 1.62 -2.02 -23.50
CA VAL A 13 0.50 -2.91 -23.86
C VAL A 13 -0.23 -2.27 -25.03
N GLY A 14 -0.27 -2.96 -26.17
CA GLY A 14 -1.16 -2.60 -27.27
C GLY A 14 -2.60 -3.03 -26.97
N VAL A 15 -3.55 -2.12 -27.13
CA VAL A 15 -4.99 -2.36 -26.91
C VAL A 15 -5.75 -2.04 -28.19
N SER A 16 -6.79 -2.80 -28.51
CA SER A 16 -7.59 -2.63 -29.73
C SER A 16 -8.33 -1.28 -29.76
N THR A 17 -9.04 -0.94 -28.68
CA THR A 17 -9.80 0.31 -28.52
C THR A 17 -9.47 1.00 -27.19
N VAL A 18 -9.93 2.24 -27.02
CA VAL A 18 -9.80 2.93 -25.73
C VAL A 18 -10.68 2.26 -24.67
N ASP A 19 -11.88 1.82 -25.04
CA ASP A 19 -12.84 1.18 -24.12
C ASP A 19 -12.30 -0.16 -23.56
N ALA A 20 -11.55 -0.90 -24.37
CA ALA A 20 -10.92 -2.16 -23.96
C ALA A 20 -9.78 -1.98 -22.95
N LYS A 21 -9.24 -0.76 -22.76
CA LYS A 21 -8.15 -0.50 -21.79
C LYS A 21 -8.52 -0.93 -20.37
N LEU A 22 -9.77 -0.74 -19.97
CA LEU A 22 -10.22 -1.03 -18.61
C LEU A 22 -10.21 -2.54 -18.33
N THR A 23 -10.73 -3.34 -19.26
CA THR A 23 -10.68 -4.81 -19.20
C THR A 23 -9.23 -5.30 -19.19
N THR A 24 -8.41 -4.84 -20.13
CA THR A 24 -6.99 -5.22 -20.20
C THR A 24 -6.20 -4.82 -18.95
N LEU A 25 -6.55 -3.70 -18.28
CA LEU A 25 -5.96 -3.31 -17.00
C LEU A 25 -6.30 -4.31 -15.90
N VAL A 26 -7.57 -4.69 -15.77
CA VAL A 26 -8.03 -5.66 -14.77
C VAL A 26 -7.34 -7.01 -14.98
N GLU A 27 -7.30 -7.51 -16.21
CA GLU A 27 -6.61 -8.76 -16.58
C GLU A 27 -5.12 -8.72 -16.24
N LEU A 28 -4.42 -7.64 -16.63
CA LEU A 28 -3.00 -7.43 -16.32
C LEU A 28 -2.75 -7.44 -14.80
N LEU A 29 -3.58 -6.77 -14.01
CA LEU A 29 -3.44 -6.71 -12.57
C LEU A 29 -3.79 -8.04 -11.87
N GLN A 30 -4.69 -8.84 -12.44
CA GLN A 30 -4.98 -10.19 -11.97
C GLN A 30 -3.81 -11.15 -12.28
N ALA A 31 -3.22 -11.06 -13.49
CA ALA A 31 -2.05 -11.86 -13.86
C ALA A 31 -0.83 -11.54 -12.98
N LEU A 32 -0.53 -10.26 -12.74
CA LEU A 32 0.58 -9.83 -11.88
C LEU A 32 0.44 -10.23 -10.39
N ARG A 33 -0.78 -10.56 -9.96
CA ARG A 33 -1.09 -10.92 -8.57
C ARG A 33 -0.86 -12.38 -8.21
N VAL A 34 -0.63 -13.25 -9.19
CA VAL A 34 -0.49 -14.69 -8.95
C VAL A 34 0.75 -15.00 -8.12
N ASP A 35 1.88 -14.34 -8.43
CA ASP A 35 3.18 -14.68 -7.85
C ASP A 35 3.62 -13.79 -6.68
N THR A 36 3.09 -12.56 -6.57
CA THR A 36 3.56 -11.57 -5.58
C THR A 36 2.46 -10.67 -5.05
N ARG A 37 2.66 -10.16 -3.82
CA ARG A 37 1.88 -9.01 -3.32
C ARG A 37 2.31 -7.75 -4.06
N LEU A 38 1.44 -7.29 -4.95
CA LEU A 38 1.73 -6.18 -5.85
C LEU A 38 1.45 -4.84 -5.18
N ALA A 39 2.32 -3.85 -5.41
CA ALA A 39 2.08 -2.46 -5.05
C ALA A 39 2.40 -1.57 -6.26
N LEU A 40 1.45 -0.74 -6.69
CA LEU A 40 1.59 0.06 -7.91
C LEU A 40 0.81 1.37 -7.89
N ALA A 41 1.16 2.26 -8.83
CA ALA A 41 0.34 3.42 -9.21
C ALA A 41 -0.28 3.22 -10.60
N VAL A 42 -1.53 3.63 -10.78
CA VAL A 42 -2.20 3.84 -12.06
C VAL A 42 -2.38 5.34 -12.26
N ALA A 43 -1.80 5.90 -13.32
CA ALA A 43 -1.90 7.32 -13.65
C ALA A 43 -2.91 7.56 -14.78
N CYS A 44 -3.96 8.30 -14.45
CA CYS A 44 -5.07 8.69 -15.33
C CYS A 44 -4.99 10.19 -15.68
N SER A 45 -5.55 10.56 -16.82
CA SER A 45 -5.57 11.95 -17.32
C SER A 45 -6.75 12.77 -16.79
N SER A 46 -7.90 12.13 -16.56
CA SER A 46 -9.14 12.74 -16.06
C SER A 46 -9.62 12.10 -14.76
N ARG A 47 -10.59 12.74 -14.09
CA ARG A 47 -11.28 12.16 -12.94
C ARG A 47 -12.18 11.00 -13.35
N ASP A 48 -12.88 11.10 -14.48
CA ASP A 48 -13.76 10.02 -14.96
C ASP A 48 -12.98 8.71 -15.21
N ALA A 49 -11.73 8.82 -15.70
CA ALA A 49 -10.83 7.69 -15.86
C ALA A 49 -10.32 7.14 -14.51
N VAL A 50 -10.17 7.97 -13.48
CA VAL A 50 -9.91 7.50 -12.09
C VAL A 50 -11.13 6.74 -11.58
N ASP A 51 -12.31 7.32 -11.65
CA ASP A 51 -13.55 6.76 -11.10
C ASP A 51 -13.93 5.43 -11.80
N ALA A 52 -13.74 5.33 -13.13
CA ALA A 52 -13.93 4.09 -13.88
C ALA A 52 -12.94 2.97 -13.47
N VAL A 53 -11.66 3.30 -13.30
CA VAL A 53 -10.64 2.34 -12.82
C VAL A 53 -10.93 1.90 -11.39
N VAL A 54 -11.28 2.84 -10.49
CA VAL A 54 -11.64 2.54 -9.10
C VAL A 54 -12.87 1.63 -9.04
N HIS A 55 -13.90 1.90 -9.85
CA HIS A 55 -15.11 1.08 -9.92
C HIS A 55 -14.82 -0.35 -10.38
N ALA A 56 -14.08 -0.53 -11.48
CA ALA A 56 -13.72 -1.85 -12.00
C ALA A 56 -12.84 -2.66 -11.03
N LEU A 57 -11.89 -2.00 -10.36
CA LEU A 57 -11.04 -2.65 -9.37
C LEU A 57 -11.78 -2.95 -8.06
N ALA A 58 -12.78 -2.14 -7.67
CA ALA A 58 -13.63 -2.42 -6.51
C ALA A 58 -14.53 -3.65 -6.74
N SER A 59 -14.93 -3.92 -7.99
CA SER A 59 -15.60 -5.18 -8.37
C SER A 59 -14.68 -6.41 -8.28
N CYS A 60 -13.36 -6.22 -8.18
CA CYS A 60 -12.37 -7.30 -8.10
C CYS A 60 -11.91 -7.55 -6.65
N SER A 61 -12.07 -8.78 -6.16
CA SER A 61 -11.57 -9.14 -4.82
C SER A 61 -10.03 -9.10 -4.74
N GLY A 62 -9.50 -8.58 -3.63
CA GLY A 62 -8.08 -8.66 -3.28
C GLY A 62 -7.19 -7.49 -3.73
N PHE A 63 -7.80 -6.39 -4.18
CA PHE A 63 -7.12 -5.09 -4.24
C PHE A 63 -7.43 -4.25 -3.00
N ASN A 64 -6.50 -3.36 -2.65
CA ASN A 64 -6.70 -2.29 -1.68
C ASN A 64 -6.42 -0.97 -2.41
N ILE A 65 -7.47 -0.17 -2.63
CA ILE A 65 -7.44 0.94 -3.58
C ILE A 65 -7.27 2.26 -2.82
N ALA A 66 -6.21 2.99 -3.08
CA ALA A 66 -6.05 4.38 -2.67
C ALA A 66 -6.33 5.28 -3.87
N VAL A 67 -6.92 6.46 -3.66
CA VAL A 67 -7.30 7.38 -4.74
C VAL A 67 -6.72 8.76 -4.48
N LEU A 68 -6.20 9.40 -5.54
CA LEU A 68 -5.80 10.81 -5.53
C LEU A 68 -6.42 11.53 -6.73
N HIS A 69 -7.29 12.51 -6.46
CA HIS A 69 -7.87 13.41 -7.46
C HIS A 69 -7.77 14.86 -6.98
N ALA A 70 -8.20 15.81 -7.83
CA ALA A 70 -7.99 17.24 -7.60
C ALA A 70 -8.85 17.83 -6.47
N ASP A 71 -9.92 17.13 -6.09
CA ASP A 71 -10.92 17.62 -5.14
C ASP A 71 -10.65 17.20 -3.68
N LEU A 72 -9.60 16.40 -3.46
CA LEU A 72 -9.15 16.04 -2.11
C LEU A 72 -8.45 17.23 -1.45
N GLU A 73 -8.76 17.46 -0.18
CA GLU A 73 -8.04 18.45 0.63
C GLU A 73 -6.60 17.99 0.90
N MET A 74 -5.70 18.95 1.14
CA MET A 74 -4.29 18.67 1.37
C MET A 74 -4.06 17.68 2.52
N HIS A 75 -4.89 17.75 3.57
CA HIS A 75 -4.83 16.83 4.69
C HIS A 75 -5.21 15.39 4.30
N GLU A 76 -6.22 15.20 3.46
CA GLU A 76 -6.61 13.88 2.95
C GLU A 76 -5.51 13.30 2.04
N VAL A 77 -4.92 14.12 1.18
CA VAL A 77 -3.77 13.75 0.36
C VAL A 77 -2.61 13.27 1.25
N GLU A 78 -2.24 14.04 2.28
CA GLU A 78 -1.20 13.66 3.24
C GLU A 78 -1.50 12.34 3.95
N GLN A 79 -2.73 12.14 4.42
CA GLN A 79 -3.15 10.87 5.03
C GLN A 79 -2.99 9.68 4.08
N GLN A 80 -3.48 9.79 2.83
CA GLN A 80 -3.35 8.74 1.82
C GLN A 80 -1.86 8.41 1.55
N LEU A 81 -1.02 9.43 1.38
CA LEU A 81 0.41 9.24 1.10
C LEU A 81 1.17 8.60 2.28
N LEU A 82 0.89 9.04 3.52
CA LEU A 82 1.47 8.45 4.73
C LEU A 82 1.06 6.98 4.89
N GLN A 83 -0.20 6.66 4.58
CA GLN A 83 -0.69 5.29 4.68
C GLN A 83 -0.07 4.37 3.63
N ILE A 84 0.11 4.85 2.40
CA ILE A 84 0.85 4.13 1.35
C ILE A 84 2.30 3.90 1.78
N LYS A 85 2.99 4.93 2.30
CA LYS A 85 4.36 4.77 2.83
C LYS A 85 4.43 3.73 3.95
N ARG A 86 3.47 3.71 4.89
CA ARG A 86 3.39 2.71 5.97
C ARG A 86 3.19 1.29 5.45
N ARG A 87 2.45 1.09 4.35
CA ARG A 87 2.26 -0.22 3.70
C ARG A 87 3.50 -0.71 2.95
N LEU A 88 4.32 0.21 2.45
CA LEU A 88 5.53 -0.08 1.67
C LEU A 88 6.79 -0.26 2.54
N GLN A 89 6.75 0.19 3.79
CA GLN A 89 7.80 -0.16 4.75
C GLN A 89 7.76 -1.68 4.97
N PRO A 90 8.91 -2.39 4.88
CA PRO A 90 8.96 -3.76 5.37
C PRO A 90 8.56 -3.76 6.86
N PRO A 91 7.95 -4.84 7.37
CA PRO A 91 7.71 -4.95 8.80
C PRO A 91 9.04 -4.68 9.51
N PRO A 92 9.06 -3.88 10.60
CA PRO A 92 10.30 -3.60 11.30
C PRO A 92 10.91 -4.93 11.67
N ALA A 93 12.10 -5.21 11.15
CA ALA A 93 12.86 -6.39 11.52
C ALA A 93 12.91 -6.39 13.05
N VAL A 94 12.35 -7.43 13.67
CA VAL A 94 12.35 -7.53 15.12
C VAL A 94 13.81 -7.55 15.50
N SER A 95 14.28 -6.46 16.11
CA SER A 95 15.68 -6.37 16.52
C SER A 95 15.90 -7.43 17.58
N GLU A 96 16.47 -8.58 17.20
CA GLU A 96 17.03 -9.61 18.08
C GLU A 96 18.30 -9.07 18.77
N GLY A 97 18.12 -7.93 19.43
CA GLY A 97 19.06 -7.16 20.21
C GLY A 97 18.48 -6.81 21.58
N MET A 98 17.42 -7.49 22.01
CA MET A 98 17.23 -7.75 23.43
C MET A 98 18.06 -8.98 23.77
N GLN A 99 19.31 -8.76 24.18
CA GLN A 99 20.09 -9.82 24.82
C GLN A 99 19.27 -10.35 26.00
N PRO A 100 19.00 -11.66 26.12
CA PRO A 100 18.32 -12.18 27.29
C PRO A 100 19.19 -11.90 28.51
N ALA A 101 18.61 -11.22 29.51
CA ALA A 101 19.28 -10.84 30.75
C ALA A 101 19.58 -12.08 31.62
N ALA A 102 20.63 -12.83 31.27
CA ALA A 102 21.09 -14.02 31.97
C ALA A 102 21.55 -13.73 33.42
N ASP A 103 21.85 -12.46 33.73
CA ASP A 103 22.26 -12.02 35.08
C ASP A 103 21.09 -11.81 36.06
N GLU A 104 19.85 -11.61 35.59
CA GLU A 104 18.74 -11.23 36.49
C GLU A 104 18.05 -12.44 37.11
N ALA A 105 17.85 -13.52 36.34
CA ALA A 105 17.33 -14.79 36.85
C ALA A 105 18.25 -15.41 37.92
N THR A 106 19.57 -15.32 37.71
CA THR A 106 20.59 -15.79 38.67
C THR A 106 20.55 -15.02 39.99
N ARG A 107 20.31 -13.69 39.93
CA ARG A 107 20.16 -12.84 41.13
C ARG A 107 18.86 -13.11 41.89
N LEU A 108 17.74 -13.29 41.19
CA LEU A 108 16.44 -13.54 41.81
C LEU A 108 16.35 -14.94 42.46
N GLY A 109 17.05 -15.94 41.92
CA GLY A 109 17.20 -17.26 42.56
C GLY A 109 17.98 -17.20 43.87
N GLN A 110 19.17 -16.56 43.87
CA GLN A 110 20.01 -16.44 45.06
C GLN A 110 19.35 -15.62 46.18
N GLN A 111 18.53 -14.62 45.85
CA GLN A 111 17.75 -13.88 46.83
C GLN A 111 16.62 -14.72 47.45
N HIS A 112 15.94 -15.58 46.67
CA HIS A 112 14.91 -16.48 47.20
C HIS A 112 15.47 -17.52 48.18
N GLU A 113 16.63 -18.11 47.89
CA GLU A 113 17.27 -19.08 48.80
C GLU A 113 17.70 -18.44 50.13
N GLN A 114 18.26 -17.22 50.10
CA GLN A 114 18.59 -16.49 51.34
C GLN A 114 17.35 -16.11 52.15
N GLN A 115 16.25 -15.69 51.49
CA GLN A 115 15.00 -15.36 52.20
C GLN A 115 14.33 -16.60 52.83
N GLN A 116 14.37 -17.76 52.17
CA GLN A 116 13.82 -19.00 52.75
C GLN A 116 14.61 -19.48 53.97
N GLN A 117 15.95 -19.42 53.95
CA GLN A 117 16.76 -19.77 55.12
C GLN A 117 16.49 -18.83 56.31
N GLN A 118 16.27 -17.54 56.05
CA GLN A 118 15.98 -16.56 57.10
C GLN A 118 14.54 -16.71 57.67
N GLN A 119 13.57 -17.12 56.85
CA GLN A 119 12.20 -17.44 57.35
C GLN A 119 12.13 -18.75 58.15
N GLN A 120 12.93 -19.77 57.82
CA GLN A 120 12.97 -21.01 58.62
C GLN A 120 13.51 -20.80 60.04
N GLN A 121 14.27 -19.73 60.31
CA GLN A 121 14.69 -19.35 61.67
C GLN A 121 13.64 -18.54 62.44
N ALA A 122 12.65 -17.96 61.77
CA ALA A 122 11.63 -17.10 62.39
C ALA A 122 10.31 -17.83 62.72
N ALA A 123 10.06 -19.00 62.14
CA ALA A 123 8.78 -19.71 62.22
C ALA A 123 8.54 -20.51 63.54
N ALA A 124 9.18 -20.12 64.64
CA ALA A 124 9.04 -20.72 65.97
C ALA A 124 8.19 -19.86 66.94
N ALA A 125 7.14 -19.19 66.43
CA ALA A 125 6.13 -18.52 67.22
C ALA A 125 4.74 -18.62 66.55
N GLY A 126 3.73 -18.98 67.36
CA GLY A 126 2.39 -19.36 66.91
C GLY A 126 1.39 -18.22 66.64
N PRO A 127 0.09 -18.55 66.46
CA PRO A 127 -0.78 -17.86 65.50
C PRO A 127 -1.97 -17.12 66.13
N THR A 128 -2.75 -16.38 65.31
CA THR A 128 -4.23 -16.59 65.12
C THR A 128 -4.83 -15.64 64.04
N PRO A 129 -6.03 -15.93 63.48
CA PRO A 129 -6.50 -15.37 62.20
C PRO A 129 -7.78 -14.48 62.29
N ALA A 130 -8.21 -13.89 61.16
CA ALA A 130 -9.60 -14.02 60.63
C ALA A 130 -9.91 -13.14 59.40
N ALA A 131 -10.92 -13.60 58.62
CA ALA A 131 -11.87 -12.86 57.75
C ALA A 131 -11.78 -13.06 56.22
N ALA A 132 -12.96 -13.27 55.62
CA ALA A 132 -13.29 -13.40 54.19
C ALA A 132 -14.55 -12.52 53.93
N PRO A 133 -15.42 -12.67 52.89
CA PRO A 133 -15.32 -13.29 51.55
C PRO A 133 -15.95 -12.40 50.41
N ASN A 134 -16.36 -13.02 49.27
CA ASN A 134 -17.36 -12.61 48.23
C ASN A 134 -16.85 -11.88 46.96
N GLN A 135 -16.84 -12.39 45.70
CA GLN A 135 -17.82 -13.12 44.84
C GLN A 135 -19.18 -12.39 44.59
N PRO A 136 -19.92 -12.59 43.45
CA PRO A 136 -19.55 -13.08 42.09
C PRO A 136 -20.37 -12.51 40.87
N THR A 137 -19.98 -12.92 39.63
CA THR A 137 -20.76 -13.27 38.38
C THR A 137 -21.98 -12.50 37.79
N ALA A 138 -22.05 -12.55 36.43
CA ALA A 138 -23.23 -12.70 35.53
C ALA A 138 -24.14 -11.47 35.27
N ALA A 139 -24.96 -11.36 34.18
CA ALA A 139 -24.96 -11.89 32.79
C ALA A 139 -26.10 -11.23 31.94
N ALA A 140 -26.09 -11.44 30.61
CA ALA A 140 -27.25 -11.47 29.67
C ALA A 140 -28.07 -10.21 29.23
N ALA A 141 -27.96 -9.92 27.91
CA ALA A 141 -29.02 -9.81 26.87
C ALA A 141 -30.35 -8.99 26.98
N ALA A 142 -30.57 -8.12 25.97
CA ALA A 142 -31.85 -7.81 25.26
C ALA A 142 -31.49 -7.00 23.98
N VAL A 143 -31.93 -7.28 22.73
CA VAL A 143 -33.28 -7.32 22.10
C VAL A 143 -33.98 -5.96 22.03
N GLN A 144 -34.07 -5.39 20.82
CA GLN A 144 -35.12 -4.43 20.45
C GLN A 144 -35.32 -4.26 18.94
N ARG A 145 -36.50 -3.73 18.60
CA ARG A 145 -36.92 -3.22 17.29
C ARG A 145 -37.49 -1.79 17.53
N ASP A 146 -38.02 -1.03 16.59
CA ASP A 146 -38.49 -1.30 15.21
C ASP A 146 -38.61 0.05 14.44
N THR A 147 -39.13 0.01 13.21
CA THR A 147 -39.72 1.13 12.43
C THR A 147 -38.85 2.21 11.76
N ALA A 148 -39.45 2.72 10.67
CA ALA A 148 -39.13 3.90 9.85
C ALA A 148 -37.91 3.84 8.91
N SER A 149 -37.88 4.47 7.73
CA SER A 149 -38.87 5.04 6.80
C SER A 149 -38.06 5.88 5.79
N THR A 150 -38.37 5.79 4.48
CA THR A 150 -38.18 6.87 3.49
C THR A 150 -36.75 7.21 2.98
N THR A 151 -36.56 6.92 1.68
CA THR A 151 -35.64 7.54 0.69
C THR A 151 -34.26 8.07 1.15
N ALA A 152 -33.22 7.26 0.97
CA ALA A 152 -31.83 7.72 1.00
C ALA A 152 -30.93 6.89 0.04
N ALA A 153 -31.15 7.03 -1.27
CA ALA A 153 -30.39 6.29 -2.31
C ALA A 153 -29.46 7.16 -3.17
N ALA A 154 -29.17 8.40 -2.74
CA ALA A 154 -28.47 9.41 -3.55
C ALA A 154 -27.37 10.21 -2.81
N ALA A 155 -26.88 9.71 -1.66
CA ALA A 155 -25.99 10.48 -0.77
C ALA A 155 -24.75 9.69 -0.27
N ALA A 156 -24.32 8.66 -0.99
CA ALA A 156 -23.22 7.76 -0.57
C ALA A 156 -22.04 7.69 -1.56
N VAL A 157 -21.82 8.75 -2.36
CA VAL A 157 -20.69 8.86 -3.31
C VAL A 157 -19.73 10.00 -2.93
N ALA A 158 -19.96 10.66 -1.78
CA ALA A 158 -19.12 11.75 -1.26
C ALA A 158 -17.92 11.26 -0.41
N ALA A 159 -17.86 9.96 -0.11
CA ALA A 159 -16.67 9.31 0.40
C ALA A 159 -16.28 8.23 -0.62
N GLY A 160 -15.21 8.47 -1.38
CA GLY A 160 -14.53 7.40 -2.10
C GLY A 160 -14.05 6.31 -1.13
N PRO A 161 -13.63 5.13 -1.60
CA PRO A 161 -13.12 4.08 -0.72
C PRO A 161 -11.80 4.52 -0.09
N GLY A 162 -11.89 5.32 0.98
CA GLY A 162 -10.77 5.70 1.81
C GLY A 162 -10.14 4.43 2.32
N LEU A 163 -8.83 4.28 2.04
CA LEU A 163 -8.05 3.12 2.41
C LEU A 163 -8.22 2.88 3.92
N ALA A 164 -9.08 1.96 4.33
CA ALA A 164 -9.34 1.78 5.76
C ALA A 164 -8.05 1.35 6.46
N ALA A 165 -7.89 1.72 7.74
CA ALA A 165 -6.75 1.32 8.56
C ALA A 165 -6.80 -0.17 8.97
N ALA A 166 -7.33 -1.04 8.09
CA ALA A 166 -7.32 -2.48 8.22
C ALA A 166 -5.90 -3.03 8.34
N ALA A 167 -5.77 -4.25 8.86
CA ALA A 167 -4.50 -4.94 8.99
C ALA A 167 -3.87 -5.25 7.61
N ASP A 168 -2.74 -5.95 7.60
CA ASP A 168 -2.12 -6.41 6.36
C ASP A 168 -2.85 -7.64 5.79
N ASP A 169 -4.04 -7.39 5.23
CA ASP A 169 -4.98 -8.40 4.73
C ASP A 169 -4.49 -9.15 3.46
N GLY A 170 -3.21 -9.05 3.11
CA GLY A 170 -2.60 -9.69 1.93
C GLY A 170 -3.05 -9.16 0.57
N ARG A 171 -3.88 -8.13 0.53
CA ARG A 171 -4.38 -7.50 -0.70
C ARG A 171 -3.30 -6.65 -1.38
N SER A 172 -3.32 -6.63 -2.71
CA SER A 172 -2.39 -5.81 -3.49
C SER A 172 -2.78 -4.32 -3.44
N LEU A 173 -1.81 -3.45 -3.21
CA LEU A 173 -2.02 -2.00 -3.08
C LEU A 173 -2.03 -1.34 -4.47
N VAL A 174 -3.14 -0.68 -4.80
CA VAL A 174 -3.29 0.06 -6.06
C VAL A 174 -3.60 1.51 -5.72
N LEU A 175 -2.67 2.41 -6.01
CA LEU A 175 -2.91 3.84 -6.02
C LEU A 175 -3.44 4.26 -7.39
N VAL A 176 -4.64 4.84 -7.48
CA VAL A 176 -5.16 5.44 -8.71
C VAL A 176 -5.08 6.97 -8.58
N ALA A 177 -4.41 7.65 -9.50
CA ALA A 177 -4.12 9.07 -9.40
C ALA A 177 -4.38 9.84 -10.71
N SER A 178 -4.96 11.04 -10.61
CA SER A 178 -5.10 11.96 -11.74
C SER A 178 -3.88 12.88 -11.90
N ASP A 179 -3.60 13.36 -13.11
CA ASP A 179 -2.49 14.30 -13.36
C ASP A 179 -2.62 15.64 -12.64
N ALA A 180 -3.82 16.02 -12.21
CA ALA A 180 -4.10 17.28 -11.54
C ALA A 180 -3.51 17.32 -10.12
N CYS A 181 -3.70 16.26 -9.32
CA CYS A 181 -3.20 16.21 -7.94
C CYS A 181 -1.67 16.10 -7.86
N LEU A 182 -1.01 15.53 -8.88
CA LEU A 182 0.46 15.38 -8.94
C LEU A 182 1.25 16.70 -8.82
N LYS A 183 0.63 17.85 -9.09
CA LYS A 183 1.28 19.17 -8.97
C LYS A 183 1.36 19.67 -7.52
N GLY A 184 0.38 19.30 -6.69
CA GLY A 184 0.21 19.79 -5.32
C GLY A 184 0.76 18.85 -4.24
N LEU A 185 1.25 17.66 -4.61
CA LEU A 185 1.72 16.68 -3.63
C LEU A 185 2.86 17.23 -2.76
N PRO A 186 2.82 17.01 -1.43
CA PRO A 186 3.86 17.48 -0.51
C PRO A 186 5.18 16.78 -0.81
N ARG A 187 6.23 17.57 -1.05
CA ARG A 187 7.53 17.06 -1.51
C ARG A 187 8.19 16.12 -0.51
N ASP A 188 7.96 16.33 0.78
CA ASP A 188 8.51 15.50 1.87
C ASP A 188 7.85 14.10 1.94
N LEU A 189 6.65 13.95 1.37
CA LEU A 189 5.99 12.65 1.21
C LEU A 189 6.33 11.99 -0.14
N LEU A 190 7.10 12.63 -1.02
CA LEU A 190 7.62 12.04 -2.24
C LEU A 190 9.07 11.52 -2.06
N PRO A 191 9.52 10.58 -2.90
CA PRO A 191 8.70 9.75 -3.78
C PRO A 191 7.85 8.73 -3.00
N LEU A 192 6.79 8.26 -3.65
CA LEU A 192 5.88 7.24 -3.13
C LEU A 192 6.59 5.90 -2.92
N GLY A 193 7.52 5.55 -3.80
CA GLY A 193 8.25 4.30 -3.72
C GLY A 193 7.41 3.08 -4.13
N LEU A 194 6.56 3.20 -5.14
CA LEU A 194 5.92 2.02 -5.73
C LEU A 194 6.87 1.41 -6.78
N PRO A 195 7.00 0.07 -6.88
CA PRO A 195 7.86 -0.57 -7.88
C PRO A 195 7.30 -0.50 -9.31
N LEU A 196 5.99 -0.31 -9.46
CA LEU A 196 5.30 -0.28 -10.76
C LEU A 196 4.44 0.99 -10.92
N LEU A 197 4.53 1.60 -12.11
CA LEU A 197 3.65 2.67 -12.59
C LEU A 197 2.99 2.24 -13.90
N ILE A 198 1.67 2.17 -13.92
CA ILE A 198 0.87 1.99 -15.13
C ILE A 198 0.37 3.35 -15.59
N GLN A 199 0.69 3.73 -16.82
CA GLN A 199 0.15 4.90 -17.49
C GLN A 199 -1.04 4.44 -18.32
N TYR A 200 -2.23 4.50 -17.70
CA TYR A 200 -3.51 4.10 -18.30
C TYR A 200 -3.85 5.02 -19.49
N ASP A 201 -3.71 6.32 -19.26
CA ASP A 201 -3.73 7.34 -20.30
C ASP A 201 -2.31 7.78 -20.65
N LEU A 202 -2.05 8.06 -21.91
CA LEU A 202 -0.76 8.60 -22.32
C LEU A 202 -0.61 10.07 -21.88
N PRO A 203 0.53 10.46 -21.26
CA PRO A 203 0.69 11.76 -20.63
C PRO A 203 0.63 12.91 -21.65
N ALA A 204 -0.14 13.96 -21.38
CA ALA A 204 -0.35 15.05 -22.35
C ALA A 204 0.94 15.80 -22.76
N SER A 205 1.94 15.88 -21.88
CA SER A 205 3.23 16.52 -22.18
C SER A 205 4.42 15.82 -21.49
N LYS A 206 5.64 16.25 -21.84
CA LYS A 206 6.88 15.80 -21.18
C LYS A 206 6.88 16.09 -19.67
N ASP A 207 6.32 17.22 -19.25
CA ASP A 207 6.24 17.63 -17.84
C ASP A 207 5.26 16.75 -17.06
N VAL A 208 4.16 16.32 -17.69
CA VAL A 208 3.24 15.35 -17.11
C VAL A 208 3.93 14.01 -16.90
N LEU A 209 4.62 13.48 -17.92
CA LEU A 209 5.42 12.25 -17.82
C LEU A 209 6.48 12.34 -16.72
N SER A 210 7.21 13.46 -16.68
CA SER A 210 8.24 13.72 -15.67
C SER A 210 7.68 13.76 -14.25
N ARG A 211 6.52 14.40 -14.03
CA ARG A 211 5.83 14.41 -12.73
C ARG A 211 5.35 13.03 -12.31
N ARG A 212 4.74 12.25 -13.21
CA ARG A 212 4.29 10.87 -12.94
C ARG A 212 5.46 9.99 -12.47
N ILE A 213 6.57 9.99 -13.22
CA ILE A 213 7.78 9.22 -12.88
C ILE A 213 8.42 9.75 -11.59
N GLY A 214 8.52 11.07 -11.42
CA GLY A 214 9.12 11.71 -10.26
C GLY A 214 8.34 11.45 -8.96
N ALA A 215 7.01 11.52 -8.99
CA ALA A 215 6.17 11.22 -7.84
C ALA A 215 6.30 9.75 -7.42
N VAL A 216 6.26 8.81 -8.36
CA VAL A 216 6.29 7.38 -8.02
C VAL A 216 7.70 6.89 -7.63
N PHE A 217 8.72 7.25 -8.42
CA PHE A 217 10.06 6.64 -8.34
C PHE A 217 11.15 7.58 -7.80
N GLY A 218 10.89 8.89 -7.76
CA GLY A 218 11.85 9.92 -7.35
C GLY A 218 12.78 10.38 -8.46
N SER A 219 13.74 11.22 -8.09
CA SER A 219 14.83 11.66 -8.96
C SER A 219 15.71 10.48 -9.40
N SER A 220 16.52 10.67 -10.45
CA SER A 220 17.40 9.59 -10.93
C SER A 220 18.40 9.09 -9.89
N LYS A 221 18.76 9.92 -8.90
CA LYS A 221 19.64 9.57 -7.77
C LYS A 221 18.92 8.70 -6.74
N GLU A 222 17.63 8.94 -6.51
CA GLU A 222 16.80 8.14 -5.61
C GLU A 222 16.47 6.78 -6.25
N ARG A 223 16.13 6.78 -7.54
CA ARG A 223 15.95 5.56 -8.34
C ARG A 223 17.16 4.63 -8.26
N GLY A 224 18.35 5.15 -8.54
CA GLY A 224 19.59 4.36 -8.48
C GLY A 224 20.02 3.90 -7.08
N ARG A 225 19.45 4.48 -6.01
CA ARG A 225 19.67 4.03 -4.62
C ARG A 225 18.68 2.97 -4.16
N ARG A 226 17.57 2.78 -4.88
CA ARG A 226 16.46 1.97 -4.41
C ARG A 226 16.69 0.50 -4.76
N ALA A 227 16.59 -0.37 -3.76
CA ALA A 227 16.55 -1.81 -3.99
C ALA A 227 15.25 -2.19 -4.72
N GLY A 228 15.36 -3.08 -5.71
CA GLY A 228 14.24 -3.54 -6.53
C GLY A 228 14.15 -2.85 -7.90
N ARG A 229 13.51 -3.53 -8.84
CA ARG A 229 13.31 -3.04 -10.21
C ARG A 229 12.14 -2.06 -10.26
N GLN A 230 12.32 -0.99 -11.00
CA GLN A 230 11.30 0.02 -11.25
C GLN A 230 10.78 -0.15 -12.67
N VAL A 231 9.46 -0.30 -12.82
CA VAL A 231 8.81 -0.64 -14.07
C VAL A 231 7.72 0.38 -14.41
N VAL A 232 7.68 0.82 -15.67
CA VAL A 232 6.58 1.61 -16.24
C VAL A 232 5.90 0.77 -17.32
N ILE A 233 4.57 0.73 -17.30
CA ILE A 233 3.77 0.13 -18.38
C ILE A 233 2.92 1.23 -19.00
N TYR A 234 2.94 1.37 -20.33
CA TYR A 234 2.10 2.30 -21.09
C TYR A 234 0.95 1.55 -21.75
N PHE A 235 -0.29 1.99 -21.55
CA PHE A 235 -1.45 1.49 -22.30
C PHE A 235 -1.61 2.31 -23.57
N VAL A 236 -1.59 1.64 -24.73
CA VAL A 236 -1.61 2.28 -26.05
C VAL A 236 -2.75 1.68 -26.87
N ALA A 237 -3.86 2.39 -27.00
CA ALA A 237 -4.91 2.00 -27.94
C ALA A 237 -4.43 2.15 -29.40
N ALA A 238 -5.02 1.43 -30.35
CA ALA A 238 -4.64 1.47 -31.76
C ALA A 238 -4.62 2.90 -32.36
N GLY A 239 -5.56 3.77 -31.95
CA GLY A 239 -5.59 5.19 -32.35
C GLY A 239 -4.53 6.09 -31.69
N GLU A 240 -3.85 5.62 -30.64
CA GLU A 240 -2.88 6.40 -29.87
C GLU A 240 -1.42 6.17 -30.29
N VAL A 241 -1.15 5.19 -31.16
CA VAL A 241 0.22 4.73 -31.49
C VAL A 241 1.14 5.88 -31.94
N ALA A 242 0.67 6.79 -32.80
CA ALA A 242 1.46 7.94 -33.23
C ALA A 242 1.85 8.86 -32.06
N ALA A 243 0.90 9.10 -31.15
CA ALA A 243 1.10 9.93 -29.97
C ALA A 243 1.95 9.21 -28.90
N PHE A 244 1.94 7.87 -28.84
CA PHE A 244 2.88 7.08 -28.05
C PHE A 244 4.31 7.19 -28.59
N ARG A 245 4.52 6.97 -29.90
CA ARG A 245 5.85 7.08 -30.53
C ARG A 245 6.46 8.48 -30.43
N ALA A 246 5.65 9.53 -30.38
CA ALA A 246 6.11 10.90 -30.11
C ALA A 246 6.67 11.05 -28.68
N ARG A 247 6.08 10.38 -27.69
CA ARG A 247 6.46 10.41 -26.26
C ARG A 247 7.63 9.48 -25.94
N GLU A 248 7.68 8.32 -26.58
CA GLU A 248 8.78 7.35 -26.47
C GLU A 248 10.14 8.01 -26.77
N ARG A 249 10.22 8.83 -27.82
CA ARG A 249 11.41 9.62 -28.20
C ARG A 249 11.89 10.60 -27.12
N LEU A 250 11.06 10.91 -26.13
CA LEU A 250 11.40 11.80 -25.00
C LEU A 250 11.95 11.03 -23.80
N SER A 251 11.84 9.70 -23.80
CA SER A 251 12.37 8.84 -22.73
C SER A 251 13.85 8.53 -22.94
N SER A 252 14.60 8.43 -21.85
CA SER A 252 16.05 8.14 -21.88
C SER A 252 16.38 6.65 -22.01
N ALA A 253 15.37 5.78 -21.95
CA ALA A 253 15.48 4.34 -22.11
C ALA A 253 14.42 3.85 -23.12
N PRO A 254 14.69 2.77 -23.87
CA PRO A 254 13.72 2.22 -24.82
C PRO A 254 12.46 1.74 -24.09
N VAL A 255 11.32 1.78 -24.79
CA VAL A 255 10.07 1.17 -24.33
C VAL A 255 9.88 -0.12 -25.11
N MET A 256 9.93 -1.25 -24.42
CA MET A 256 9.80 -2.58 -25.03
C MET A 256 8.32 -2.96 -25.16
N GLU A 257 8.01 -3.95 -26.01
CA GLU A 257 6.71 -4.61 -25.95
C GLU A 257 6.62 -5.45 -24.66
N MET A 258 5.42 -5.59 -24.09
CA MET A 258 5.23 -6.44 -22.92
C MET A 258 5.60 -7.91 -23.22
N PRO A 259 6.33 -8.60 -22.32
CA PRO A 259 6.66 -10.01 -22.50
C PRO A 259 5.40 -10.88 -22.36
N VAL A 260 5.42 -12.05 -23.02
CA VAL A 260 4.34 -13.05 -22.96
C VAL A 260 4.12 -13.52 -21.52
N HIS A 261 5.19 -13.71 -20.75
CA HIS A 261 5.12 -13.97 -19.31
C HIS A 261 5.18 -12.65 -18.54
N VAL A 262 4.01 -12.16 -18.13
CA VAL A 262 3.86 -10.83 -17.49
C VAL A 262 4.79 -10.62 -16.28
N PRO A 263 5.00 -11.58 -15.36
CA PRO A 263 5.92 -11.42 -14.23
C PRO A 263 7.38 -11.12 -14.63
N ASP A 264 7.83 -11.47 -15.85
CA ASP A 264 9.21 -11.25 -16.31
C ASP A 264 9.60 -9.77 -16.42
N ILE A 265 8.63 -8.85 -16.41
CA ILE A 265 8.92 -7.41 -16.27
C ILE A 265 9.68 -7.08 -14.98
N PHE A 266 9.66 -7.98 -13.98
CA PHE A 266 10.40 -7.91 -12.72
C PHE A 266 11.63 -8.84 -12.65
N THR A 267 11.95 -9.61 -13.70
CA THR A 267 13.06 -10.61 -13.75
C THR A 267 14.39 -10.05 -14.28
#